data_AF-A0A150GR71-F1
#
_entry.id   AF-A0A150GR71-F1
#
_cell.length_a   1.000
_cell.length_b   1.000
_cell.length_c   1.000
_cell.angle_alpha   90.00
_cell.angle_beta   90.00
_cell.angle_gamma   90.00
#
_symmetry.space_group_name_H-M   'P 1'
#
loop_
_entity.id
_entity.type
_entity.pdbx_description
1 polymer ?
#
loop_
_entity_poly.entity_id
_entity_poly.type
_entity_poly.pdbx_seq_one_letter_code
_entity_poly.pdbx_strand_id
1 'polypeptide(L)'
;MPDEQKGVVVYELEPLTSPSAANPDWGFKAAAAVRAKAASSVVHLALPPDPGPIAAAAAAGINGTAGGGVAATAAGNATLAVVKAAPLHALAVADYGAGEVVLYGMHSSERRAASVHGGNAGGSGPAGSGSGSGGLAVSELQRLALPGVASLARCRWGEQLFLVALAFHHDKSYATTSAVYRWDSAAQQFTLLQELATSGAHGGRCFTLRDGAAPASGSAGGPPSPAAGSGDGAEGQSLFLAIANSRGAQGDGFAANSTVWRFDPDAGRFLLHQAVPTVGAHDVQHVRLPAHGLRRAGGRRSGGGGAGGRGGLVDVLVFANRGADEECSPSERSPLLVWHPRRQRWEEAAHMGLSCATGLATTRLGTQQLLLATGDRAANGSYAGPLTHLWRLEAEGLAAGVGAGEGAGSEGVRRDKV
;
A
#
# COMPACT_ATOMS: atom_id res chain seq x y z
N MET A 1 -34.25 13.53 2.92
CA MET A 1 -33.82 12.73 1.75
C MET A 1 -33.43 11.35 2.27
N PRO A 2 -33.81 10.24 1.61
CA PRO A 2 -33.30 8.92 2.00
C PRO A 2 -31.77 8.93 1.89
N ASP A 3 -31.08 8.38 2.89
CA ASP A 3 -29.62 8.22 2.90
C ASP A 3 -29.21 7.43 1.64
N GLU A 4 -28.66 8.11 0.65
CA GLU A 4 -28.13 7.50 -0.57
C GLU A 4 -26.96 6.60 -0.16
N GLN A 5 -27.21 5.29 -0.12
CA GLN A 5 -26.19 4.29 0.23
C GLN A 5 -25.17 4.22 -0.91
N LYS A 6 -23.99 4.79 -0.69
CA LYS A 6 -22.83 4.49 -1.51
C LYS A 6 -22.35 3.07 -1.17
N GLY A 7 -21.63 2.45 -2.09
CA GLY A 7 -21.13 1.08 -1.92
C GLY A 7 -19.87 0.88 -2.74
N VAL A 8 -19.04 -0.07 -2.32
CA VAL A 8 -17.86 -0.52 -3.06
C VAL A 8 -18.28 -1.70 -3.92
N VAL A 9 -18.19 -1.57 -5.24
CA VAL A 9 -18.45 -2.69 -6.15
C VAL A 9 -17.12 -3.32 -6.55
N VAL A 10 -16.98 -4.61 -6.29
CA VAL A 10 -15.85 -5.44 -6.71
C VAL A 10 -16.22 -6.06 -8.04
N TYR A 11 -15.40 -5.81 -9.05
CA TYR A 11 -15.54 -6.40 -10.37
C TYR A 11 -14.54 -7.55 -10.53
N GLU A 12 -15.01 -8.66 -11.10
CA GLU A 12 -14.18 -9.74 -11.60
C GLU A 12 -13.94 -9.50 -13.10
N LEU A 13 -12.69 -9.69 -13.52
CA LEU A 13 -12.30 -9.59 -14.91
C LEU A 13 -12.53 -10.96 -15.56
N GLU A 14 -13.52 -11.07 -16.45
CA GLU A 14 -13.81 -12.31 -17.18
C GLU A 14 -13.44 -12.12 -18.66
N PRO A 15 -12.83 -13.13 -19.31
CA PRO A 15 -12.67 -13.09 -20.75
C PRO A 15 -14.06 -13.21 -21.40
N LEU A 16 -14.43 -12.22 -22.23
CA LEU A 16 -15.68 -12.18 -23.02
C LEU A 16 -15.70 -13.20 -24.15
N THR A 17 -14.53 -13.70 -24.53
CA THR A 17 -14.32 -14.70 -25.58
C THR A 17 -13.63 -15.93 -25.01
N SER A 18 -13.62 -17.03 -25.77
CA SER A 18 -12.95 -18.27 -25.34
C SER A 18 -11.52 -17.98 -24.86
N PRO A 19 -11.10 -18.53 -23.71
CA PRO A 19 -9.74 -18.34 -23.18
C PRO A 19 -8.64 -18.86 -24.12
N SER A 20 -9.00 -19.59 -25.18
CA SER A 20 -8.08 -20.04 -26.23
C SER A 20 -7.79 -18.98 -27.31
N ALA A 21 -8.45 -17.83 -27.30
CA ALA A 21 -8.17 -16.76 -28.25
C ALA A 21 -6.80 -16.13 -27.97
N ALA A 22 -6.03 -15.83 -29.02
CA ALA A 22 -4.71 -15.20 -28.89
C ALA A 22 -4.77 -13.79 -28.24
N ASN A 23 -5.94 -13.14 -28.32
CA ASN A 23 -6.27 -11.89 -27.64
C ASN A 23 -7.73 -11.99 -27.17
N PRO A 24 -7.99 -12.47 -25.95
CA PRO A 24 -9.35 -12.49 -25.44
C PRO A 24 -9.82 -11.05 -25.19
N ASP A 25 -11.01 -10.71 -25.67
CA ASP A 25 -11.72 -9.52 -25.19
C ASP A 25 -12.02 -9.69 -23.70
N TRP A 26 -11.85 -8.63 -22.92
CA TRP A 26 -12.06 -8.66 -21.46
C TRP A 26 -13.28 -7.85 -21.08
N GLY A 27 -14.07 -8.38 -20.15
CA GLY A 27 -15.25 -7.74 -19.60
C GLY A 27 -15.13 -7.63 -18.08
N PHE A 28 -15.82 -6.64 -17.53
CA PHE A 28 -16.00 -6.50 -16.08
C PHE A 28 -17.37 -7.07 -15.72
N LYS A 29 -17.39 -8.06 -14.83
CA LYS A 29 -18.62 -8.57 -14.22
C LYS A 29 -18.60 -8.19 -12.75
N ALA A 30 -19.68 -7.56 -12.27
CA ALA A 30 -19.81 -7.29 -10.84
C ALA A 30 -19.81 -8.62 -10.08
N ALA A 31 -18.79 -8.85 -9.28
CA ALA A 31 -18.57 -10.08 -8.56
C ALA A 31 -19.18 -10.01 -7.15
N ALA A 32 -19.05 -8.85 -6.50
CA ALA A 32 -19.67 -8.57 -5.22
C ALA A 32 -19.88 -7.08 -5.01
N ALA A 33 -20.95 -6.71 -4.30
CA ALA A 33 -21.16 -5.36 -3.81
C ALA A 33 -21.02 -5.35 -2.29
N VAL A 34 -20.11 -4.52 -1.80
CA VAL A 34 -19.86 -4.30 -0.38
C VAL A 34 -20.51 -2.98 0.01
N ARG A 35 -21.32 -2.99 1.07
CA ARG A 35 -21.96 -1.76 1.57
C ARG A 35 -20.97 -0.95 2.39
N ALA A 36 -20.76 0.31 2.01
CA ALA A 36 -19.94 1.27 2.75
C ALA A 36 -20.56 2.66 2.57
N LYS A 37 -20.98 3.30 3.66
CA LYS A 37 -21.77 4.55 3.61
C LYS A 37 -21.01 5.67 2.90
N ALA A 38 -19.70 5.76 3.12
CA ALA A 38 -18.79 6.64 2.40
C ALA A 38 -17.35 6.11 2.44
N ALA A 39 -17.06 5.05 1.67
CA ALA A 39 -15.71 4.51 1.56
C ALA A 39 -14.71 5.61 1.16
N SER A 40 -13.81 5.96 2.06
CA SER A 40 -12.76 6.95 1.87
C SER A 40 -11.47 6.32 1.35
N SER A 41 -11.25 5.04 1.67
CA SER A 41 -10.10 4.29 1.20
C SER A 41 -10.41 2.80 1.15
N VAL A 42 -9.90 2.13 0.11
CA VAL A 42 -10.01 0.68 -0.07
C VAL A 42 -8.64 0.12 -0.40
N VAL A 43 -8.22 -0.91 0.35
CA VAL A 43 -6.95 -1.58 0.10
C VAL A 43 -7.16 -3.07 0.01
N HIS A 44 -6.61 -3.67 -1.05
CA HIS A 44 -6.59 -5.11 -1.23
C HIS A 44 -5.40 -5.75 -0.50
N LEU A 45 -5.69 -6.82 0.25
CA LEU A 45 -4.76 -7.58 1.06
C LEU A 45 -4.67 -9.00 0.51
N ALA A 46 -3.46 -9.47 0.20
CA ALA A 46 -3.19 -10.89 0.01
C ALA A 46 -2.77 -11.45 1.37
N LEU A 47 -3.64 -12.25 1.98
CA LEU A 47 -3.43 -12.79 3.31
C LEU A 47 -2.36 -13.90 3.25
N PRO A 48 -1.40 -13.93 4.19
CA PRO A 48 -0.51 -15.06 4.34
C PRO A 48 -1.30 -16.37 4.45
N PRO A 49 -0.85 -17.47 3.82
CA PRO A 49 -1.54 -18.74 3.91
C PRO A 49 -1.66 -19.18 5.37
N ASP A 50 -2.75 -19.85 5.70
CA ASP A 50 -2.89 -20.54 6.99
C ASP A 50 -1.73 -21.53 7.12
N PRO A 51 -0.91 -21.47 8.19
CA PRO A 51 0.17 -22.43 8.41
C PRO A 51 -0.35 -23.88 8.57
N GLY A 52 -1.66 -24.05 8.67
CA GLY A 52 -2.34 -25.34 8.72
C GLY A 52 -2.24 -25.98 10.11
N PRO A 53 -3.11 -26.96 10.40
CA PRO A 53 -3.21 -27.57 11.74
C PRO A 53 -1.92 -28.27 12.18
N ILE A 54 -1.08 -28.72 11.24
CA ILE A 54 0.17 -29.44 11.54
C ILE A 54 1.22 -28.50 12.13
N ALA A 55 1.29 -27.23 11.70
CA ALA A 55 2.21 -26.26 12.27
C ALA A 55 1.74 -25.74 13.65
N ALA A 56 0.42 -25.58 13.85
CA ALA A 56 -0.15 -25.16 15.12
C ALA A 56 0.10 -26.17 16.25
N ALA A 57 0.05 -27.48 15.95
CA ALA A 57 0.36 -28.53 16.91
C ALA A 57 1.86 -28.57 17.32
N ALA A 58 2.76 -28.22 16.39
CA ALA A 58 4.20 -28.13 16.67
C ALA A 58 4.56 -26.92 17.55
N ALA A 59 3.86 -25.78 17.38
CA ALA A 59 4.03 -24.60 18.22
C ALA A 59 3.45 -24.78 19.64
N ALA A 60 2.49 -25.68 19.83
CA ALA A 60 1.88 -25.98 21.13
C ALA A 60 2.71 -26.88 22.06
N GLY A 61 3.94 -27.25 21.69
CA GLY A 61 4.88 -27.90 22.61
C GLY A 61 4.44 -29.27 23.11
N ILE A 62 3.79 -30.09 22.27
CA ILE A 62 3.47 -31.49 22.60
C ILE A 62 4.75 -32.33 22.51
N ASN A 63 5.63 -32.18 23.50
CA ASN A 63 6.68 -33.15 23.80
C ASN A 63 6.05 -34.32 24.58
N GLY A 64 5.36 -35.20 23.85
CA GLY A 64 4.94 -36.50 24.38
C GLY A 64 6.10 -37.50 24.25
N THR A 65 6.80 -37.73 25.35
CA THR A 65 7.74 -38.85 25.49
C THR A 65 7.05 -40.18 25.18
N ALA A 66 7.68 -40.95 24.30
CA ALA A 66 7.25 -42.27 23.85
C ALA A 66 7.02 -43.26 25.00
N GLY A 67 5.91 -44.00 24.95
CA GLY A 67 5.73 -45.21 25.74
C GLY A 67 4.28 -45.67 25.82
N GLY A 68 3.94 -46.73 25.09
CA GLY A 68 2.74 -47.54 25.35
C GLY A 68 1.74 -47.58 24.19
N GLY A 69 1.87 -48.61 23.36
CA GLY A 69 0.88 -48.92 22.33
C GLY A 69 -0.44 -49.37 22.95
N VAL A 70 -1.53 -48.72 22.54
CA VAL A 70 -2.87 -49.30 22.60
C VAL A 70 -3.58 -48.92 21.30
N ALA A 71 -3.85 -49.94 20.47
CA ALA A 71 -4.69 -49.82 19.29
C ALA A 71 -6.15 -49.63 19.75
N ALA A 72 -6.71 -48.45 19.54
CA ALA A 72 -8.12 -48.17 19.76
C ALA A 72 -8.82 -48.00 18.40
N THR A 73 -9.44 -49.08 17.92
CA THR A 73 -10.48 -49.07 16.90
C THR A 73 -11.73 -48.37 17.45
N ALA A 74 -11.89 -47.09 17.15
CA ALA A 74 -13.12 -46.34 17.39
C ALA A 74 -13.75 -45.94 16.05
N ALA A 75 -14.64 -46.79 15.56
CA ALA A 75 -15.58 -46.46 14.48
C ALA A 75 -16.72 -45.61 15.05
N GLY A 76 -16.46 -44.32 15.28
CA GLY A 76 -17.47 -43.32 15.63
C GLY A 76 -17.73 -42.41 14.43
N ASN A 77 -19.01 -42.16 14.12
CA ASN A 77 -19.47 -41.19 13.12
C ASN A 77 -18.76 -39.83 13.31
N ALA A 78 -17.64 -39.65 12.63
CA ALA A 78 -16.99 -38.36 12.53
C ALA A 78 -17.84 -37.50 11.60
N THR A 79 -18.71 -36.68 12.19
CA THR A 79 -19.28 -35.52 11.51
C THR A 79 -18.12 -34.75 10.91
N LEU A 80 -17.97 -34.85 9.58
CA LEU A 80 -17.00 -34.08 8.82
C LEU A 80 -17.38 -32.61 9.01
N ALA A 81 -16.81 -31.96 10.02
CA ALA A 81 -16.91 -30.53 10.16
C ALA A 81 -16.33 -29.95 8.87
N VAL A 82 -17.19 -29.32 8.07
CA VAL A 82 -16.76 -28.60 6.88
C VAL A 82 -15.89 -27.47 7.38
N VAL A 83 -14.57 -27.67 7.36
CA VAL A 83 -13.60 -26.63 7.67
C VAL A 83 -13.80 -25.56 6.60
N LYS A 84 -14.41 -24.43 6.99
CA LYS A 84 -14.57 -23.28 6.12
C LYS A 84 -13.16 -22.83 5.71
N ALA A 85 -12.85 -22.90 4.42
CA ALA A 85 -11.56 -22.49 3.91
C ALA A 85 -11.32 -21.00 4.27
N ALA A 86 -10.17 -20.71 4.86
CA ALA A 86 -9.75 -19.36 5.16
C ALA A 86 -9.66 -18.52 3.87
N PRO A 87 -10.03 -17.23 3.90
CA PRO A 87 -9.90 -16.37 2.72
C PRO A 87 -8.41 -16.16 2.41
N LEU A 88 -8.03 -16.27 1.15
CA LEU A 88 -6.67 -15.93 0.69
C LEU A 88 -6.51 -14.43 0.43
N HIS A 89 -7.63 -13.74 0.25
CA HIS A 89 -7.68 -12.32 -0.07
C HIS A 89 -8.68 -11.61 0.82
N ALA A 90 -8.38 -10.36 1.16
CA ALA A 90 -9.32 -9.49 1.84
C ALA A 90 -9.32 -8.08 1.25
N LEU A 91 -10.44 -7.38 1.39
CA LEU A 91 -10.57 -5.96 1.13
C LEU A 91 -10.76 -5.25 2.46
N ALA A 92 -9.83 -4.35 2.81
CA ALA A 92 -10.00 -3.43 3.91
C ALA A 92 -10.64 -2.15 3.39
N VAL A 93 -11.73 -1.72 4.02
CA VAL A 93 -12.48 -0.53 3.65
C VAL A 93 -12.53 0.41 4.85
N ALA A 94 -12.00 1.62 4.69
CA ALA A 94 -12.19 2.70 5.65
C ALA A 94 -13.39 3.53 5.22
N ASP A 95 -14.25 3.85 6.17
CA ASP A 95 -15.40 4.74 5.97
C ASP A 95 -15.22 5.99 6.84
N TYR A 96 -14.97 7.11 6.18
CA TYR A 96 -14.70 8.37 6.87
C TYR A 96 -15.96 8.87 7.57
N GLY A 97 -15.95 8.77 8.91
CA GLY A 97 -17.07 9.15 9.78
C GLY A 97 -17.73 7.98 10.48
N ALA A 98 -17.59 6.75 9.97
CA ALA A 98 -18.04 5.55 10.70
C ALA A 98 -17.12 5.20 11.89
N GLY A 99 -15.86 5.65 11.82
CA GLY A 99 -14.88 5.41 12.88
C GLY A 99 -14.42 3.95 12.97
N GLU A 100 -14.50 3.23 11.85
CA GLU A 100 -14.08 1.83 11.76
C GLU A 100 -13.45 1.51 10.40
N VAL A 101 -12.62 0.47 10.39
CA VAL A 101 -12.16 -0.21 9.19
C VAL A 101 -12.85 -1.58 9.15
N VAL A 102 -13.52 -1.88 8.04
CA VAL A 102 -14.17 -3.18 7.85
C VAL A 102 -13.35 -4.01 6.87
N LEU A 103 -13.02 -5.23 7.27
CA LEU A 103 -12.33 -6.20 6.43
C LEU A 103 -13.34 -7.19 5.86
N TYR A 104 -13.27 -7.42 4.55
CA TYR A 104 -14.10 -8.37 3.84
C TYR A 104 -13.21 -9.46 3.24
N GLY A 105 -13.35 -10.70 3.70
CA GLY A 105 -12.70 -11.86 3.12
C GLY A 105 -13.35 -12.24 1.79
N MET A 106 -12.53 -12.56 0.80
CA MET A 106 -12.96 -13.02 -0.52
C MET A 106 -12.66 -14.52 -0.66
N HIS A 107 -13.68 -15.29 -1.02
CA HIS A 107 -13.61 -16.74 -1.16
C HIS A 107 -14.01 -17.14 -2.57
N SER A 108 -13.21 -17.98 -3.23
CA SER A 108 -13.69 -18.69 -4.41
C SER A 108 -14.70 -19.74 -3.95
N SER A 109 -15.92 -19.72 -4.49
CA SER A 109 -16.83 -20.85 -4.30
C SER A 109 -16.36 -22.02 -5.18
N GLU A 110 -15.32 -22.73 -4.73
CA GLU A 110 -15.08 -24.07 -5.26
C GLU A 110 -16.28 -24.92 -4.85
N ARG A 111 -17.25 -25.09 -5.76
CA ARG A 111 -18.21 -26.18 -5.62
C ARG A 111 -17.40 -27.47 -5.70
N ARG A 112 -17.01 -28.02 -4.56
CA ARG A 112 -16.81 -29.46 -4.48
C ARG A 112 -18.15 -30.06 -4.88
N ALA A 113 -18.25 -30.49 -6.13
CA ALA A 113 -19.25 -31.44 -6.54
C ALA A 113 -19.03 -32.64 -5.64
N ALA A 114 -19.75 -32.68 -4.53
CA ALA A 114 -19.96 -33.91 -3.79
C ALA A 114 -20.69 -34.81 -4.78
N SER A 115 -19.90 -35.53 -5.59
CA SER A 115 -20.36 -36.66 -6.37
C SER A 115 -20.84 -37.67 -5.34
N VAL A 116 -22.08 -37.49 -4.88
CA VAL A 116 -22.82 -38.52 -4.19
C VAL A 116 -23.12 -39.54 -5.28
N HIS A 117 -22.13 -40.41 -5.54
CA HIS A 117 -22.31 -41.66 -6.26
C HIS A 117 -23.13 -42.61 -5.37
N GLY A 118 -24.37 -42.22 -5.08
CA GLY A 118 -25.41 -43.12 -4.60
C GLY A 118 -26.11 -43.67 -5.82
N GLY A 119 -25.68 -44.86 -6.26
CA GLY A 119 -26.21 -45.49 -7.46
C GLY A 119 -27.73 -45.68 -7.38
N ASN A 120 -28.42 -45.35 -8.46
CA ASN A 120 -29.39 -46.28 -9.00
C ASN A 120 -29.55 -46.08 -10.51
N ALA A 121 -29.39 -47.18 -11.22
CA ALA A 121 -29.43 -47.26 -12.68
C ALA A 121 -30.85 -47.01 -13.21
N GLY A 122 -30.94 -46.41 -14.41
CA GLY A 122 -32.14 -46.53 -15.26
C GLY A 122 -32.82 -45.21 -15.63
N GLY A 123 -32.11 -44.28 -16.27
CA GLY A 123 -32.74 -43.10 -16.86
C GLY A 123 -31.81 -42.34 -17.79
N SER A 124 -31.84 -42.68 -19.08
CA SER A 124 -31.14 -41.97 -20.15
C SER A 124 -31.83 -40.62 -20.44
N GLY A 125 -31.58 -39.61 -19.61
CA GLY A 125 -31.94 -38.23 -19.90
C GLY A 125 -30.75 -37.46 -20.48
N PRO A 126 -30.95 -36.50 -21.41
CA PRO A 126 -29.86 -35.72 -21.98
C PRO A 126 -29.18 -34.90 -20.89
N ALA A 127 -27.87 -35.10 -20.74
CA ALA A 127 -27.03 -34.39 -19.79
C ALA A 127 -27.00 -32.90 -20.13
N GLY A 128 -27.80 -32.11 -19.42
CA GLY A 128 -27.70 -30.65 -19.45
C GLY A 128 -26.35 -30.25 -18.86
N SER A 129 -25.46 -29.71 -19.68
CA SER A 129 -24.21 -29.11 -19.23
C SER A 129 -24.51 -27.83 -18.46
N GLY A 130 -24.87 -27.97 -17.18
CA GLY A 130 -24.94 -26.85 -16.26
C GLY A 130 -23.53 -26.30 -16.07
N SER A 131 -23.16 -25.29 -16.85
CA SER A 131 -21.96 -24.48 -16.62
C SER A 131 -22.15 -23.75 -15.29
N GLY A 132 -21.78 -24.42 -14.20
CA GLY A 132 -21.78 -23.85 -12.86
C GLY A 132 -20.61 -22.89 -12.76
N SER A 133 -20.83 -21.61 -13.07
CA SER A 133 -19.87 -20.57 -12.73
C SER A 133 -19.68 -20.56 -11.21
N GLY A 134 -18.45 -20.83 -10.76
CA GLY A 134 -18.05 -20.62 -9.36
C GLY A 134 -18.02 -19.13 -9.11
N GLY A 135 -18.99 -18.60 -8.35
CA GLY A 135 -19.03 -17.17 -8.03
C GLY A 135 -18.03 -16.81 -6.94
N LEU A 136 -17.51 -15.58 -6.98
CA LEU A 136 -16.81 -14.98 -5.86
C LEU A 136 -17.79 -14.71 -4.71
N ALA A 137 -17.49 -15.24 -3.51
CA ALA A 137 -18.25 -14.92 -2.31
C ALA A 137 -17.45 -13.95 -1.44
N VAL A 138 -18.12 -12.92 -0.90
CA VAL A 138 -17.51 -11.95 0.00
C VAL A 138 -18.23 -12.00 1.34
N SER A 139 -17.48 -12.08 2.43
CA SER A 139 -18.02 -12.04 3.79
C SER A 139 -17.19 -11.11 4.67
N GLU A 140 -17.83 -10.44 5.61
CA GLU A 140 -17.11 -9.69 6.64
C GLU A 140 -16.20 -10.63 7.45
N LEU A 141 -14.94 -10.24 7.57
CA LEU A 141 -13.89 -10.95 8.28
C LEU A 141 -13.68 -10.34 9.67
N GLN A 142 -13.63 -9.01 9.75
CA GLN A 142 -13.29 -8.29 10.98
C GLN A 142 -13.70 -6.82 10.88
N ARG A 143 -14.00 -6.19 12.04
CA ARG A 143 -14.11 -4.75 12.21
C ARG A 143 -13.04 -4.24 13.16
N LEU A 144 -12.40 -3.14 12.80
CA LEU A 144 -11.39 -2.47 13.61
C LEU A 144 -11.90 -1.08 13.96
N ALA A 145 -12.18 -0.82 15.23
CA ALA A 145 -12.58 0.51 15.68
C ALA A 145 -11.38 1.46 15.62
N LEU A 146 -11.49 2.50 14.81
CA LEU A 146 -10.51 3.58 14.73
C LEU A 146 -11.21 4.88 14.31
N PRO A 147 -11.63 5.71 15.29
CA PRO A 147 -12.29 6.97 14.99
C PRO A 147 -11.46 7.87 14.09
N GLY A 148 -12.12 8.49 13.11
CA GLY A 148 -11.47 9.44 12.20
C GLY A 148 -10.61 8.82 11.10
N VAL A 149 -10.62 7.49 10.91
CA VAL A 149 -9.90 6.84 9.82
C VAL A 149 -10.35 7.38 8.46
N ALA A 150 -9.38 7.83 7.65
CA ALA A 150 -9.60 8.39 6.32
C ALA A 150 -8.86 7.63 5.23
N SER A 151 -7.75 6.98 5.57
CA SER A 151 -6.91 6.30 4.59
C SER A 151 -6.32 5.02 5.16
N LEU A 152 -5.96 4.11 4.26
CA LEU A 152 -5.37 2.82 4.57
C LEU A 152 -4.08 2.65 3.77
N ALA A 153 -3.08 2.01 4.39
CA ALA A 153 -1.90 1.52 3.69
C ALA A 153 -1.64 0.06 4.05
N ARG A 154 -1.12 -0.70 3.08
CA ARG A 154 -0.69 -2.09 3.28
C ARG A 154 0.83 -2.14 3.26
N CYS A 155 1.41 -2.81 4.25
CA CYS A 155 2.85 -3.04 4.35
C CYS A 155 3.13 -4.54 4.36
N ARG A 156 4.22 -4.95 3.72
CA ARG A 156 4.69 -6.34 3.77
C ARG A 156 6.19 -6.34 4.00
N TRP A 157 6.64 -7.21 4.90
CA TRP A 157 8.05 -7.45 5.16
C TRP A 157 8.24 -8.93 5.47
N GLY A 158 8.87 -9.64 4.54
CA GLY A 158 8.84 -11.12 4.52
C GLY A 158 7.41 -11.64 4.44
N GLU A 159 7.08 -12.57 5.34
CA GLU A 159 5.73 -13.12 5.52
C GLU A 159 4.82 -12.28 6.42
N GLN A 160 5.34 -11.21 7.02
CA GLN A 160 4.53 -10.33 7.86
C GLN A 160 3.70 -9.39 6.99
N LEU A 161 2.39 -9.38 7.26
CA LEU A 161 1.42 -8.46 6.67
C LEU A 161 0.97 -7.45 7.72
N PHE A 162 1.00 -6.17 7.37
CA PHE A 162 0.49 -5.10 8.20
C PHE A 162 -0.58 -4.29 7.45
N LEU A 163 -1.58 -3.85 8.21
CA LEU A 163 -2.56 -2.86 7.80
C LEU A 163 -2.33 -1.61 8.64
N VAL A 164 -2.12 -0.47 7.97
CA VAL A 164 -1.99 0.82 8.62
C VAL A 164 -3.27 1.60 8.36
N ALA A 165 -3.94 2.00 9.42
CA ALA A 165 -5.15 2.81 9.37
C ALA A 165 -4.83 4.23 9.84
N LEU A 166 -5.08 5.19 8.95
CA LEU A 166 -4.62 6.58 9.07
C LEU A 166 -5.79 7.46 9.49
N ALA A 167 -5.70 8.01 10.69
CA ALA A 167 -6.74 8.85 11.28
C ALA A 167 -6.51 10.32 10.91
N PHE A 168 -7.48 10.91 10.21
CA PHE A 168 -7.41 12.30 9.79
C PHE A 168 -8.01 13.25 10.83
N HIS A 169 -9.21 12.98 11.34
CA HIS A 169 -9.89 13.93 12.22
C HIS A 169 -10.89 13.22 13.12
N HIS A 170 -10.86 13.55 14.41
CA HIS A 170 -11.77 13.00 15.41
C HIS A 170 -12.05 14.05 16.49
N ASP A 171 -13.30 14.11 16.98
CA ASP A 171 -13.72 15.01 18.06
C ASP A 171 -13.29 16.48 17.91
N LYS A 172 -13.41 17.01 16.68
CA LYS A 172 -13.03 18.38 16.30
C LYS A 172 -11.53 18.68 16.38
N SER A 173 -10.70 17.64 16.48
CA SER A 173 -9.24 17.72 16.54
C SER A 173 -8.61 17.00 15.35
N TYR A 174 -7.50 17.57 14.85
CA TYR A 174 -6.63 16.91 13.89
C TYR A 174 -5.44 16.21 14.55
N ALA A 175 -5.15 16.48 15.83
CA ALA A 175 -4.28 15.64 16.63
C ALA A 175 -4.98 14.30 16.87
N THR A 176 -4.60 13.29 16.10
CA THR A 176 -5.22 11.97 16.06
C THR A 176 -4.19 10.88 16.29
N THR A 177 -4.67 9.66 16.49
CA THR A 177 -3.84 8.47 16.59
C THR A 177 -4.13 7.55 15.42
N SER A 178 -3.14 7.32 14.58
CA SER A 178 -3.18 6.28 13.55
C SER A 178 -2.75 4.94 14.15
N ALA A 179 -3.17 3.84 13.55
CA ALA A 179 -2.92 2.50 14.09
C ALA A 179 -2.23 1.60 13.06
N VAL A 180 -1.27 0.82 13.54
CA VAL A 180 -0.64 -0.27 12.78
C VAL A 180 -1.17 -1.57 13.35
N TYR A 181 -1.77 -2.38 12.50
CA TYR A 181 -2.20 -3.73 12.82
C TYR A 181 -1.32 -4.74 12.11
N ARG A 182 -1.04 -5.86 12.77
CA ARG A 182 -0.33 -7.01 12.21
C ARG A 182 -1.33 -8.15 11.99
N TRP A 183 -1.21 -8.85 10.86
CA TRP A 183 -1.99 -10.06 10.62
C TRP A 183 -1.47 -11.21 11.50
N ASP A 184 -2.38 -11.82 12.25
CA ASP A 184 -2.16 -13.08 12.95
C ASP A 184 -2.75 -14.21 12.09
N SER A 185 -1.88 -15.03 11.51
CA SER A 185 -2.29 -16.15 10.65
C SER A 185 -2.92 -17.30 11.43
N ALA A 186 -2.64 -17.45 12.72
CA ALA A 186 -3.26 -18.50 13.53
C ALA A 186 -4.69 -18.10 13.91
N ALA A 187 -4.89 -16.82 14.26
CA ALA A 187 -6.20 -16.30 14.61
C ALA A 187 -7.02 -15.79 13.40
N GLN A 188 -6.40 -15.71 12.22
CA GLN A 188 -7.01 -15.19 10.98
C GLN A 188 -7.64 -13.81 11.17
N GLN A 189 -6.93 -12.92 11.89
CA GLN A 189 -7.38 -11.57 12.21
C GLN A 189 -6.21 -10.60 12.33
N PHE A 190 -6.50 -9.31 12.16
CA PHE A 190 -5.55 -8.24 12.48
C PHE A 190 -5.55 -7.93 13.98
N THR A 191 -4.37 -7.87 14.58
CA THR A 191 -4.16 -7.45 15.97
C THR A 191 -3.44 -6.12 16.01
N LEU A 192 -3.84 -5.21 16.91
CA LEU A 192 -3.15 -3.94 17.08
C LEU A 192 -1.69 -4.18 17.48
N LEU A 193 -0.76 -3.62 16.70
CA LEU A 193 0.67 -3.71 16.96
C LEU A 193 1.18 -2.45 17.65
N GLN A 194 0.78 -1.29 17.12
CA GLN A 194 1.30 0.00 17.56
C GLN A 194 0.34 1.13 17.20
N GLU A 195 0.31 2.15 18.05
CA GLU A 195 -0.30 3.45 17.77
C GLU A 195 0.77 4.47 17.37
N LEU A 196 0.43 5.34 16.41
CA LEU A 196 1.28 6.38 15.87
C LEU A 196 0.59 7.73 16.06
N ALA A 197 1.23 8.64 16.79
CA ALA A 197 0.74 10.01 16.89
C ALA A 197 0.79 10.68 15.51
N THR A 198 -0.34 11.19 15.05
CA THR A 198 -0.48 11.81 13.73
C THR A 198 -1.23 13.13 13.83
N SER A 199 -1.13 13.94 12.77
CA SER A 199 -1.79 15.24 12.71
C SER A 199 -2.45 15.42 11.36
N GLY A 200 -3.74 15.07 11.28
CA GLY A 200 -4.45 15.07 10.00
C GLY A 200 -3.87 14.06 9.01
N ALA A 201 -3.62 12.80 9.42
CA ALA A 201 -3.05 11.79 8.52
C ALA A 201 -4.03 11.45 7.39
N HIS A 202 -3.73 11.96 6.20
CA HIS A 202 -4.63 11.89 5.05
C HIS A 202 -4.20 10.80 4.05
N GLY A 203 -2.91 10.47 4.02
CA GLY A 203 -2.36 9.47 3.12
C GLY A 203 -1.13 8.80 3.71
N GLY A 204 -0.81 7.61 3.21
CA GLY A 204 0.37 6.88 3.65
C GLY A 204 0.79 5.81 2.66
N ARG A 205 2.08 5.54 2.65
CA ARG A 205 2.70 4.57 1.74
C ARG A 205 3.75 3.76 2.46
N CYS A 206 3.61 2.45 2.34
CA CYS A 206 4.66 1.52 2.70
C CYS A 206 5.52 1.16 1.49
N PHE A 207 6.82 1.02 1.71
CA PHE A 207 7.81 0.68 0.70
C PHE A 207 9.03 0.06 1.35
N THR A 208 9.80 -0.72 0.59
CA THR A 208 11.07 -1.28 1.06
C THR A 208 12.23 -0.61 0.36
N LEU A 209 13.29 -0.37 1.12
CA LEU A 209 14.58 0.07 0.60
C LEU A 209 15.59 -1.06 0.77
N ARG A 210 16.52 -1.19 -0.18
CA ARG A 210 17.69 -2.03 0.06
C ARG A 210 18.61 -1.32 1.03
N ASP A 211 19.03 -2.05 2.06
CA ASP A 211 20.05 -1.60 2.99
C ASP A 211 21.32 -1.33 2.19
N GLY A 212 21.85 -0.12 2.35
CA GLY A 212 22.94 0.41 1.56
C GLY A 212 24.28 -0.20 1.93
N ALA A 213 24.39 -1.54 1.88
CA ALA A 213 25.68 -2.20 1.78
C ALA A 213 26.40 -1.50 0.63
N ALA A 214 27.46 -0.77 0.96
CA ALA A 214 28.35 -0.23 -0.04
C ALA A 214 28.67 -1.39 -1.00
N PRO A 215 28.74 -1.17 -2.33
CA PRO A 215 29.20 -2.21 -3.22
C PRO A 215 30.52 -2.71 -2.66
N ALA A 216 30.57 -3.97 -2.24
CA ALA A 216 31.72 -4.55 -1.58
C ALA A 216 32.93 -4.25 -2.48
N SER A 217 33.74 -3.26 -2.08
CA SER A 217 35.02 -3.02 -2.71
C SER A 217 35.82 -4.27 -2.40
N GLY A 218 36.08 -5.09 -3.42
CA GLY A 218 36.73 -6.38 -3.28
C GLY A 218 37.95 -6.29 -2.38
N SER A 219 37.80 -6.79 -1.15
CA SER A 219 38.90 -7.15 -0.27
C SER A 219 38.72 -8.63 0.00
N ALA A 220 39.49 -9.44 -0.72
CA ALA A 220 39.58 -10.86 -0.49
C ALA A 220 40.17 -11.10 0.91
N GLY A 221 39.53 -11.94 1.72
CA GLY A 221 40.28 -12.73 2.72
C GLY A 221 39.83 -12.71 4.19
N GLY A 222 38.55 -12.47 4.51
CA GLY A 222 38.06 -12.72 5.87
C GLY A 222 36.81 -13.61 5.88
N PRO A 223 36.77 -14.75 6.61
CA PRO A 223 35.54 -15.51 6.76
C PRO A 223 34.50 -14.66 7.51
N PRO A 224 33.25 -14.59 7.01
CA PRO A 224 32.19 -13.87 7.70
C PRO A 224 31.88 -14.54 9.04
N SER A 225 31.87 -13.74 10.10
CA SER A 225 31.47 -14.18 11.44
C SER A 225 29.99 -14.54 11.45
N PRO A 226 29.57 -15.71 11.97
CA PRO A 226 28.17 -16.12 12.01
C PRO A 226 27.49 -15.48 13.23
N ALA A 227 26.89 -14.31 13.04
CA ALA A 227 26.03 -13.70 14.05
C ALA A 227 24.61 -13.54 13.51
N ALA A 228 23.75 -14.45 13.95
CA ALA A 228 22.34 -14.30 14.35
C ALA A 228 21.41 -13.40 13.51
N GLY A 229 20.39 -14.05 12.92
CA GLY A 229 19.18 -13.38 12.45
C GLY A 229 18.45 -14.11 11.32
N SER A 230 18.14 -15.41 11.47
CA SER A 230 17.32 -16.19 10.53
C SER A 230 15.84 -15.82 10.65
N GLY A 231 15.48 -14.59 10.29
CA GLY A 231 14.11 -14.18 10.05
C GLY A 231 14.00 -13.77 8.59
N ASP A 232 13.07 -14.39 7.86
CA ASP A 232 12.79 -14.24 6.42
C ASP A 232 12.34 -12.82 5.98
N GLY A 233 12.84 -11.76 6.61
CA GLY A 233 12.92 -10.44 5.99
C GLY A 233 13.81 -10.57 4.76
N ALA A 234 13.35 -10.06 3.60
CA ALA A 234 14.13 -10.11 2.37
C ALA A 234 15.54 -9.53 2.64
N GLU A 235 16.55 -10.39 2.69
CA GLU A 235 17.88 -10.06 3.22
C GLU A 235 18.38 -8.72 2.67
N GLY A 236 18.81 -7.83 3.57
CA GLY A 236 19.28 -6.50 3.23
C GLY A 236 18.17 -5.56 2.72
N GLN A 237 16.93 -5.70 3.21
CA GLN A 237 15.86 -4.72 2.99
C GLN A 237 15.26 -4.22 4.31
N SER A 238 15.10 -2.90 4.38
CA SER A 238 14.35 -2.21 5.43
C SER A 238 12.95 -1.83 4.93
N LEU A 239 11.92 -2.12 5.74
CA LEU A 239 10.56 -1.63 5.52
C LEU A 239 10.39 -0.23 6.10
N PHE A 240 9.78 0.66 5.32
CA PHE A 240 9.42 2.01 5.73
C PHE A 240 7.94 2.28 5.52
N LEU A 241 7.42 3.23 6.30
CA LEU A 241 6.09 3.80 6.22
C LEU A 241 6.22 5.32 6.20
N ALA A 242 5.80 5.97 5.11
CA ALA A 242 5.62 7.42 5.07
C ALA A 242 4.15 7.77 5.32
N ILE A 243 3.90 8.80 6.13
CA ILE A 243 2.57 9.34 6.47
C ILE A 243 2.53 10.81 6.11
N ALA A 244 1.54 11.18 5.29
CA ALA A 244 1.23 12.54 4.90
C ALA A 244 0.31 13.19 5.95
N ASN A 245 0.90 14.05 6.79
CA ASN A 245 0.19 14.83 7.80
C ASN A 245 -0.22 16.18 7.19
N SER A 246 -1.50 16.53 7.31
CA SER A 246 -2.10 17.64 6.55
C SER A 246 -2.56 18.84 7.39
N ARG A 247 -2.48 18.74 8.72
CA ARG A 247 -3.00 19.77 9.64
C ARG A 247 -2.10 19.91 10.84
N GLY A 248 -1.99 21.13 11.38
CA GLY A 248 -1.43 21.37 12.71
C GLY A 248 -2.25 20.66 13.78
N ALA A 249 -1.63 20.31 14.90
CA ALA A 249 -2.28 19.52 15.96
C ALA A 249 -3.52 20.22 16.53
N GLN A 250 -3.50 21.55 16.58
CA GLN A 250 -4.59 22.40 17.06
C GLN A 250 -5.57 22.80 15.94
N GLY A 251 -5.35 22.36 14.70
CA GLY A 251 -6.16 22.77 13.55
C GLY A 251 -5.98 24.23 13.13
N ASP A 252 -4.94 24.90 13.61
CA ASP A 252 -4.59 26.31 13.37
C ASP A 252 -3.95 26.55 11.99
N GLY A 253 -3.74 25.50 11.20
CA GLY A 253 -3.26 25.61 9.84
C GLY A 253 -2.92 24.26 9.21
N PHE A 254 -2.28 24.33 8.05
CA PHE A 254 -1.87 23.17 7.26
C PHE A 254 -0.39 22.83 7.43
N ALA A 255 0.39 23.70 8.06
CA ALA A 255 1.79 23.43 8.37
C ALA A 255 1.88 22.26 9.35
N ALA A 256 2.35 21.13 8.85
CA ALA A 256 2.43 19.89 9.62
C ALA A 256 3.61 19.06 9.10
N ASN A 257 4.43 18.56 10.01
CA ASN A 257 5.49 17.64 9.61
C ASN A 257 4.87 16.29 9.25
N SER A 258 5.03 15.88 7.99
CA SER A 258 4.86 14.48 7.60
C SER A 258 5.95 13.64 8.25
N THR A 259 5.73 12.33 8.35
CA THR A 259 6.65 11.44 9.08
C THR A 259 7.01 10.23 8.24
N VAL A 260 8.26 9.80 8.36
CA VAL A 260 8.78 8.56 7.81
C VAL A 260 9.19 7.69 8.99
N TRP A 261 8.69 6.47 8.99
CA TRP A 261 8.94 5.46 10.00
C TRP A 261 9.69 4.29 9.39
N ARG A 262 10.58 3.66 10.13
CA ARG A 262 11.30 2.44 9.75
C ARG A 262 10.85 1.31 10.64
N PHE A 263 10.51 0.16 10.06
CA PHE A 263 10.23 -1.04 10.84
C PHE A 263 11.53 -1.58 11.43
N ASP A 264 11.54 -1.77 12.74
CA ASP A 264 12.61 -2.44 13.47
C ASP A 264 12.14 -3.88 13.77
N PRO A 265 12.74 -4.90 13.14
CA PRO A 265 12.33 -6.27 13.32
C PRO A 265 12.69 -6.83 14.69
N ASP A 266 13.73 -6.32 15.34
CA ASP A 266 14.15 -6.74 16.69
C ASP A 266 13.17 -6.20 17.73
N ALA A 267 12.73 -4.95 17.56
CA ALA A 267 11.69 -4.36 18.40
C ALA A 267 10.26 -4.78 18.00
N GLY A 268 10.09 -5.38 16.82
CA GLY A 268 8.80 -5.78 16.25
C GLY A 268 7.84 -4.61 16.02
N ARG A 269 8.34 -3.39 15.79
CA ARG A 269 7.51 -2.17 15.68
C ARG A 269 8.12 -1.11 14.77
N PHE A 270 7.35 -0.10 14.41
CA PHE A 270 7.84 1.05 13.65
C PHE A 270 8.47 2.10 14.57
N LEU A 271 9.67 2.54 14.21
CA LEU A 271 10.40 3.62 14.87
C LEU A 271 10.40 4.85 13.97
N LEU A 272 10.19 6.03 14.57
CA LEU A 272 10.26 7.29 13.82
C LEU A 272 11.67 7.44 13.24
N HIS A 273 11.77 7.51 11.92
CA HIS A 273 13.03 7.62 11.21
C HIS A 273 13.34 9.08 10.88
N GLN A 274 12.34 9.82 10.39
CA GLN A 274 12.52 11.21 9.97
C GLN A 274 11.18 11.97 9.99
N ALA A 275 11.24 13.24 10.39
CA ALA A 275 10.17 14.21 10.13
C ALA A 275 10.48 14.97 8.83
N VAL A 276 9.46 15.22 8.01
CA VAL A 276 9.56 15.93 6.74
C VAL A 276 8.65 17.15 6.81
N PRO A 277 9.20 18.38 6.71
CA PRO A 277 8.38 19.58 6.63
C PRO A 277 7.44 19.50 5.43
N THR A 278 6.14 19.58 5.69
CA THR A 278 5.10 19.60 4.65
C THR A 278 4.03 20.62 5.01
N VAL A 279 3.23 20.99 4.01
CA VAL A 279 2.11 21.91 4.20
C VAL A 279 0.88 21.30 3.54
N GLY A 280 -0.03 20.82 4.37
CA GLY A 280 -1.27 20.22 3.90
C GLY A 280 -1.04 18.96 3.08
N ALA A 281 -0.09 18.09 3.46
CA ALA A 281 0.20 16.90 2.67
C ALA A 281 -1.01 15.95 2.67
N HIS A 282 -1.61 15.73 1.50
CA HIS A 282 -2.78 14.87 1.33
C HIS A 282 -2.41 13.43 0.98
N ASP A 283 -1.29 13.24 0.29
CA ASP A 283 -0.82 11.93 -0.12
C ASP A 283 0.71 11.88 -0.18
N VAL A 284 1.26 10.67 -0.19
CA VAL A 284 2.68 10.41 -0.33
C VAL A 284 2.91 9.19 -1.22
N GLN A 285 3.90 9.29 -2.11
CA GLN A 285 4.31 8.20 -2.98
C GLN A 285 5.80 7.91 -2.91
N HIS A 286 6.11 6.62 -3.03
CA HIS A 286 7.46 6.12 -3.24
C HIS A 286 7.65 5.71 -4.69
N VAL A 287 8.75 6.15 -5.28
CA VAL A 287 9.09 5.90 -6.68
C VAL A 287 10.56 5.52 -6.78
N ARG A 288 10.89 4.58 -7.68
CA ARG A 288 12.28 4.18 -7.97
C ARG A 288 12.69 4.62 -9.36
N LEU A 289 13.44 5.71 -9.43
CA LEU A 289 13.83 6.35 -10.68
C LEU A 289 15.25 5.97 -11.11
N PRO A 290 15.56 5.94 -12.41
CA PRO A 290 16.95 5.85 -12.85
C PRO A 290 17.77 7.05 -12.37
N ALA A 291 18.96 6.80 -11.81
CA ALA A 291 19.84 7.83 -11.22
C ALA A 291 20.22 8.95 -12.20
N HIS A 292 20.23 8.67 -13.51
CA HIS A 292 20.61 9.63 -14.53
C HIS A 292 19.55 10.72 -14.77
N GLY A 293 18.30 10.52 -14.34
CA GLY A 293 17.24 11.53 -14.42
C GLY A 293 17.37 12.65 -13.38
N LEU A 294 18.06 12.39 -12.27
CA LEU A 294 18.31 13.34 -11.18
C LEU A 294 19.60 14.14 -11.45
N ARG A 295 19.63 14.95 -12.51
CA ARG A 295 20.74 15.89 -12.73
C ARG A 295 20.51 17.17 -11.93
N ARG A 296 21.35 17.43 -10.92
CA ARG A 296 21.46 18.74 -10.25
C ARG A 296 21.65 19.84 -11.31
N ALA A 297 20.65 20.68 -11.51
CA ALA A 297 20.90 22.01 -12.07
C ALA A 297 21.47 22.89 -10.96
N GLY A 298 22.62 23.50 -11.23
CA GLY A 298 23.29 24.41 -10.32
C GLY A 298 24.58 23.83 -9.76
N GLY A 299 25.69 24.04 -10.49
CA GLY A 299 27.03 23.81 -9.96
C GLY A 299 28.02 23.44 -11.05
N ARG A 300 28.93 24.37 -11.36
CA ARG A 300 30.06 24.24 -12.29
C ARG A 300 30.65 22.83 -12.29
N ARG A 301 30.87 22.29 -13.48
CA ARG A 301 31.72 21.13 -13.76
C ARG A 301 33.08 21.32 -13.05
N SER A 302 33.20 20.81 -11.84
CA SER A 302 34.49 20.42 -11.28
C SER A 302 34.90 19.17 -12.05
N GLY A 303 35.64 19.38 -13.13
CA GLY A 303 36.26 18.29 -13.89
C GLY A 303 37.16 17.50 -12.95
N GLY A 304 36.87 16.21 -12.78
CA GLY A 304 37.70 15.36 -11.93
C GLY A 304 37.03 14.05 -11.58
N GLY A 305 37.19 13.05 -12.44
CA GLY A 305 37.30 11.66 -12.01
C GLY A 305 36.02 10.83 -11.95
N GLY A 306 35.67 10.26 -13.10
CA GLY A 306 35.45 8.82 -13.22
C GLY A 306 34.54 8.13 -12.20
N ALA A 307 33.23 8.19 -12.45
CA ALA A 307 32.33 7.11 -12.08
C ALA A 307 31.18 7.06 -13.09
N GLY A 308 31.46 6.45 -14.24
CA GLY A 308 30.45 5.92 -15.16
C GLY A 308 29.70 4.74 -14.53
N GLY A 309 29.10 4.96 -13.36
CA GLY A 309 28.30 3.99 -12.64
C GLY A 309 27.01 3.73 -13.40
N ARG A 310 27.01 2.61 -14.15
CA ARG A 310 25.85 2.01 -14.81
C ARG A 310 24.59 2.09 -13.94
N GLY A 311 23.55 2.75 -14.46
CA GLY A 311 22.14 2.34 -14.31
C GLY A 311 21.57 2.13 -12.91
N GLY A 312 22.10 2.77 -11.86
CA GLY A 312 21.52 2.66 -10.51
C GLY A 312 20.10 3.24 -10.47
N LEU A 313 19.19 2.59 -9.74
CA LEU A 313 17.92 3.21 -9.35
C LEU A 313 18.13 4.04 -8.09
N VAL A 314 17.33 5.09 -7.95
CA VAL A 314 17.29 6.00 -6.79
C VAL A 314 15.87 5.96 -6.26
N ASP A 315 15.75 5.76 -4.95
CA ASP A 315 14.48 5.85 -4.25
C ASP A 315 14.11 7.30 -3.98
N VAL A 316 12.87 7.65 -4.31
CA VAL A 316 12.31 8.99 -4.23
C VAL A 316 11.01 8.95 -3.48
N LEU A 317 10.83 9.88 -2.53
CA LEU A 317 9.54 10.19 -1.93
C LEU A 317 8.99 11.48 -2.50
N VAL A 318 7.69 11.47 -2.77
CA VAL A 318 6.92 12.63 -3.23
C VAL A 318 5.76 12.83 -2.28
N PHE A 319 5.60 14.02 -1.73
CA PHE A 319 4.41 14.42 -0.99
C PHE A 319 3.53 15.31 -1.84
N ALA A 320 2.22 15.11 -1.83
CA ALA A 320 1.24 15.99 -2.46
C ALA A 320 0.79 17.05 -1.46
N ASN A 321 1.42 18.23 -1.51
CA ASN A 321 1.05 19.35 -0.66
C ASN A 321 -0.18 20.07 -1.23
N ARG A 322 -1.10 20.42 -0.34
CA ARG A 322 -2.26 21.27 -0.68
C ARG A 322 -1.99 22.75 -0.48
N GLY A 323 -1.15 23.10 0.49
CA GLY A 323 -0.93 24.50 0.83
C GLY A 323 -1.43 24.96 2.19
N ALA A 324 -1.03 26.18 2.57
CA ALA A 324 -1.28 26.84 3.84
C ALA A 324 -2.62 27.58 3.87
N ASP A 325 -3.07 28.11 2.74
CA ASP A 325 -4.15 29.09 2.65
C ASP A 325 -5.44 28.54 2.01
N GLU A 326 -5.61 27.22 1.93
CA GLU A 326 -6.72 26.54 1.25
C GLU A 326 -6.89 26.83 -0.25
N GLU A 327 -6.28 27.91 -0.72
CA GLU A 327 -6.10 28.35 -2.09
C GLU A 327 -4.88 27.65 -2.65
N CYS A 328 -5.01 27.10 -3.85
CA CYS A 328 -3.96 26.35 -4.50
C CYS A 328 -2.87 27.30 -5.00
N SER A 329 -1.99 27.72 -4.08
CA SER A 329 -1.00 28.73 -4.41
C SER A 329 0.11 28.11 -5.26
N PRO A 330 0.47 28.72 -6.41
CA PRO A 330 1.54 28.21 -7.27
C PRO A 330 2.93 28.37 -6.65
N SER A 331 3.07 29.15 -5.58
CA SER A 331 4.30 29.23 -4.80
C SER A 331 4.52 27.99 -3.93
N GLU A 332 3.46 27.23 -3.69
CA GLU A 332 3.50 26.04 -2.85
C GLU A 332 3.97 24.86 -3.65
N ARG A 333 4.88 24.13 -3.00
CA ARG A 333 5.69 23.15 -3.66
C ARG A 333 5.58 21.84 -2.92
N SER A 334 5.37 20.79 -3.70
CA SER A 334 5.35 19.42 -3.23
C SER A 334 6.79 18.91 -3.14
N PRO A 335 7.32 18.61 -1.93
CA PRO A 335 8.72 18.24 -1.77
C PRO A 335 8.98 16.87 -2.40
N LEU A 336 10.10 16.78 -3.09
CA LEU A 336 10.65 15.56 -3.64
C LEU A 336 11.94 15.24 -2.88
N LEU A 337 11.94 14.13 -2.16
CA LEU A 337 13.08 13.70 -1.37
C LEU A 337 13.75 12.49 -2.01
N VAL A 338 15.07 12.48 -1.99
CA VAL A 338 15.91 11.39 -2.47
C VAL A 338 16.49 10.64 -1.27
N TRP A 339 16.49 9.30 -1.36
CA TRP A 339 17.17 8.48 -0.37
C TRP A 339 18.69 8.55 -0.55
N HIS A 340 19.40 8.76 0.56
CA HIS A 340 20.86 8.73 0.59
C HIS A 340 21.36 7.51 1.37
N PRO A 341 21.71 6.39 0.69
CA PRO A 341 22.02 5.12 1.37
C PRO A 341 23.20 5.20 2.34
N ARG A 342 24.20 6.04 2.08
CA ARG A 342 25.35 6.23 2.99
C ARG A 342 24.99 6.98 4.26
N ARG A 343 24.02 7.89 4.18
CA ARG A 343 23.57 8.71 5.31
C ARG A 343 22.32 8.12 5.97
N GLN A 344 21.71 7.10 5.36
CA GLN A 344 20.48 6.47 5.80
C GLN A 344 19.41 7.53 6.13
N ARG A 345 19.18 8.48 5.22
CA ARG A 345 18.19 9.55 5.38
C ARG A 345 17.61 10.01 4.06
N TRP A 346 16.43 10.62 4.12
CA TRP A 346 15.84 11.35 3.01
C TRP A 346 16.35 12.79 3.01
N GLU A 347 16.74 13.28 1.84
CA GLU A 347 17.11 14.68 1.65
C GLU A 347 16.28 15.27 0.53
N GLU A 348 15.78 16.48 0.74
CA GLU A 348 15.07 17.20 -0.29
C GLU A 348 16.00 17.46 -1.48
N ALA A 349 15.57 17.03 -2.66
CA ALA A 349 16.32 17.19 -3.90
C ALA A 349 15.69 18.26 -4.79
N ALA A 350 14.36 18.35 -4.76
CA ALA A 350 13.60 19.26 -5.59
C ALA A 350 12.20 19.46 -5.02
N HIS A 351 11.43 20.24 -5.78
CA HIS A 351 10.07 20.59 -5.50
C HIS A 351 9.28 20.47 -6.80
N MET A 352 8.11 19.86 -6.75
CA MET A 352 7.19 19.85 -7.89
C MET A 352 6.16 20.96 -7.73
N GLY A 353 5.80 21.59 -8.86
CA GLY A 353 4.68 22.53 -8.95
C GLY A 353 3.32 21.84 -8.91
N LEU A 354 3.18 20.84 -8.04
CA LEU A 354 1.91 20.21 -7.70
C LEU A 354 1.30 21.04 -6.57
N SER A 355 0.41 21.95 -6.92
CA SER A 355 -0.46 22.63 -5.96
C SER A 355 -1.79 21.88 -5.91
N CYS A 356 -2.35 21.69 -4.70
CA CYS A 356 -3.64 21.02 -4.48
C CYS A 356 -3.80 19.60 -5.02
N ALA A 357 -2.70 18.87 -5.24
CA ALA A 357 -2.80 17.44 -5.45
C ALA A 357 -3.39 16.79 -4.17
N THR A 358 -4.47 16.04 -4.34
CA THR A 358 -5.12 15.29 -3.26
C THR A 358 -4.81 13.80 -3.31
N GLY A 359 -4.29 13.33 -4.45
CA GLY A 359 -3.89 11.95 -4.65
C GLY A 359 -2.70 11.86 -5.60
N LEU A 360 -1.85 10.88 -5.36
CA LEU A 360 -0.72 10.53 -6.18
C LEU A 360 -0.81 9.05 -6.52
N ALA A 361 -0.59 8.70 -7.78
CA ALA A 361 -0.49 7.33 -8.23
C ALA A 361 0.74 7.18 -9.12
N THR A 362 1.41 6.04 -9.01
CA THR A 362 2.54 5.74 -9.88
C THR A 362 2.14 4.61 -10.82
N THR A 363 2.47 4.72 -12.09
CA THR A 363 2.31 3.62 -13.05
C THR A 363 3.54 3.52 -13.95
N ARG A 364 3.59 2.45 -14.74
CA ARG A 364 4.59 2.29 -15.79
C ARG A 364 3.89 2.18 -17.14
N LEU A 365 4.40 2.90 -18.12
CA LEU A 365 3.99 2.79 -19.51
C LEU A 365 5.24 2.43 -20.33
N GLY A 366 5.33 1.15 -20.71
CA GLY A 366 6.57 0.59 -21.25
C GLY A 366 7.71 0.68 -20.25
N THR A 367 8.82 1.32 -20.63
CA THR A 367 9.97 1.55 -19.74
C THR A 367 9.83 2.80 -18.87
N GLN A 368 8.85 3.66 -19.15
CA GLN A 368 8.72 4.95 -18.49
C GLN A 368 7.97 4.81 -17.18
N GLN A 369 8.48 5.46 -16.13
CA GLN A 369 7.74 5.64 -14.90
C GLN A 369 6.99 6.97 -14.93
N LEU A 370 5.69 6.88 -14.66
CA LEU A 370 4.78 8.00 -14.65
C LEU A 370 4.27 8.22 -13.23
N LEU A 371 4.19 9.49 -12.83
CA LEU A 371 3.47 9.93 -11.64
C LEU A 371 2.22 10.66 -12.10
N LEU A 372 1.07 10.12 -11.73
CA LEU A 372 -0.22 10.77 -11.87
C LEU A 372 -0.48 11.51 -10.57
N ALA A 373 -0.76 12.80 -10.66
CA ALA A 373 -1.29 13.58 -9.56
C ALA A 373 -2.74 13.94 -9.89
N THR A 374 -3.65 13.67 -8.97
CA THR A 374 -5.07 14.02 -9.09
C THR A 374 -5.41 15.10 -8.07
N GLY A 375 -6.26 16.02 -8.48
CA GLY A 375 -6.79 17.07 -7.62
C GLY A 375 -6.67 18.42 -8.30
N ASP A 376 -7.80 19.11 -8.41
CA ASP A 376 -7.83 20.55 -8.59
C ASP A 376 -8.95 21.06 -7.69
N ARG A 377 -8.57 21.84 -6.68
CA ARG A 377 -9.53 22.73 -6.03
C ARG A 377 -9.38 24.04 -6.77
N ALA A 378 -10.33 24.37 -7.63
CA ALA A 378 -10.33 25.67 -8.27
C ALA A 378 -10.28 26.77 -7.19
N ALA A 379 -9.73 27.94 -7.53
CA ALA A 379 -9.58 29.07 -6.59
C ALA A 379 -10.89 29.47 -5.88
N ASN A 380 -12.05 29.09 -6.42
CA ASN A 380 -13.37 29.30 -5.80
C ASN A 380 -13.74 28.22 -4.75
N GLY A 381 -12.82 27.34 -4.37
CA GLY A 381 -13.03 26.26 -3.42
C GLY A 381 -13.74 25.02 -3.97
N SER A 382 -14.18 25.02 -5.23
CA SER A 382 -14.85 23.89 -5.87
C SER A 382 -13.86 22.90 -6.47
N TYR A 383 -14.17 21.60 -6.40
CA TYR A 383 -13.42 20.56 -7.12
C TYR A 383 -13.85 20.57 -8.60
N ALA A 384 -13.47 21.61 -9.34
CA ALA A 384 -13.87 21.78 -10.73
C ALA A 384 -12.86 21.09 -11.67
N GLY A 385 -12.94 19.76 -11.75
CA GLY A 385 -12.43 18.99 -12.88
C GLY A 385 -11.38 17.93 -12.54
N PRO A 386 -11.33 16.82 -13.31
CA PRO A 386 -10.27 15.82 -13.22
C PRO A 386 -9.02 16.35 -13.90
N LEU A 387 -8.35 17.36 -13.34
CA LEU A 387 -6.98 17.63 -13.74
C LEU A 387 -6.12 16.51 -13.17
N THR A 388 -5.87 15.53 -14.03
CA THR A 388 -4.85 14.52 -13.82
C THR A 388 -3.59 15.08 -14.43
N HIS A 389 -2.68 15.58 -13.60
CA HIS A 389 -1.36 15.94 -14.06
C HIS A 389 -0.56 14.66 -14.25
N LEU A 390 -0.13 14.40 -15.49
CA LEU A 390 0.76 13.29 -15.81
C LEU A 390 2.19 13.79 -15.89
N TRP A 391 3.03 13.35 -14.96
CA TRP A 391 4.45 13.67 -14.95
C TRP A 391 5.25 12.48 -15.43
N ARG A 392 6.10 12.72 -16.42
CA ARG A 392 7.12 11.76 -16.85
C ARG A 392 8.42 12.05 -16.11
N LEU A 393 8.71 11.21 -15.11
CA LEU A 393 9.81 11.43 -14.18
C LEU A 393 11.22 11.29 -14.80
N GLU A 394 11.31 10.77 -16.03
CA GLU A 394 12.58 10.62 -16.75
C GLU A 394 12.88 11.79 -17.71
N ALA A 395 11.86 12.50 -18.18
CA ALA A 395 11.99 13.50 -19.25
C ALA A 395 12.26 14.89 -18.71
N GLU A 396 11.69 15.20 -17.55
CA GLU A 396 12.07 16.37 -16.79
C GLU A 396 13.31 16.01 -16.00
N GLY A 397 14.49 16.15 -16.62
CA GLY A 397 15.72 16.24 -15.85
C GLY A 397 15.43 17.23 -14.72
N LEU A 398 15.60 16.80 -13.46
CA LEU A 398 15.32 17.57 -12.24
C LEU A 398 16.25 18.80 -12.10
N ALA A 399 16.22 19.63 -13.14
CA ALA A 399 16.92 20.87 -13.27
C ALA A 399 16.16 21.89 -12.42
N ALA A 400 16.52 21.91 -11.14
CA ALA A 400 16.18 22.89 -10.13
C ALA A 400 15.63 24.23 -10.67
N GLY A 401 14.35 24.47 -10.43
CA GLY A 401 13.77 25.81 -10.34
C GLY A 401 14.18 26.52 -9.04
N VAL A 402 15.49 26.65 -8.82
CA VAL A 402 16.08 27.58 -7.85
C VAL A 402 16.74 28.70 -8.66
N GLY A 403 15.88 29.51 -9.30
CA GLY A 403 16.28 30.80 -9.86
C GLY A 403 16.16 31.86 -8.76
N ALA A 404 17.29 32.46 -8.42
CA ALA A 404 17.36 33.66 -7.62
C ALA A 404 16.48 34.77 -8.21
N GLY A 405 15.84 35.56 -7.33
CA GLY A 405 15.50 36.97 -7.50
C GLY A 405 14.85 37.43 -8.81
N GLU A 406 13.62 37.91 -8.66
CA GLU A 406 12.98 38.99 -9.46
C GLU A 406 13.67 39.41 -10.77
N GLY A 407 13.06 39.01 -11.88
CA GLY A 407 13.36 39.56 -13.21
C GLY A 407 12.25 39.22 -14.18
N ALA A 408 11.39 40.20 -14.46
CA ALA A 408 10.30 40.11 -15.43
C ALA A 408 10.83 39.74 -16.83
N GLY A 409 10.20 38.76 -17.48
CA GLY A 409 10.50 38.37 -18.85
C GLY A 409 9.73 37.13 -19.28
N SER A 410 8.73 37.32 -20.12
CA SER A 410 7.89 36.30 -20.75
C SER A 410 8.66 35.30 -21.61
N GLU A 411 8.42 33.99 -21.46
CA GLU A 411 8.32 33.03 -22.58
C GLU A 411 7.77 31.67 -22.14
N GLY A 412 6.97 31.05 -23.02
CA GLY A 412 6.04 29.96 -22.71
C GLY A 412 6.65 28.57 -22.50
N VAL A 413 6.19 27.91 -21.44
CA VAL A 413 6.30 26.46 -21.25
C VAL A 413 5.20 25.78 -22.06
N ARG A 414 5.56 24.89 -23.00
CA ARG A 414 4.61 23.99 -23.67
C ARG A 414 4.07 23.00 -22.66
N ARG A 415 2.79 23.17 -22.29
CA ARG A 415 1.96 22.17 -21.63
C ARG A 415 1.30 21.33 -22.71
N ASP A 416 1.68 20.06 -22.82
CA ASP A 416 0.85 19.11 -23.56
C ASP A 416 -0.31 18.71 -22.64
N LYS A 417 -1.45 19.36 -22.83
CA LYS A 417 -2.73 18.88 -22.30
C LYS A 417 -3.12 17.65 -23.12
N VAL A 418 -3.35 16.52 -22.45
CA VAL A 418 -4.04 15.35 -23.02
C VAL A 418 -5.50 15.42 -22.60
#